data_AF-A0A7C7S7I8-F1
#
_entry.id   AF-A0A7C7S7I8-F1
#
_cell.length_a   1.000
_cell.length_b   1.000
_cell.length_c   1.000
_cell.angle_alpha   90.00
_cell.angle_beta   90.00
_cell.angle_gamma   90.00
#
_symmetry.space_group_name_H-M   'P 1'
#
loop_
_entity.id
_entity.type
_entity.pdbx_description
1 polymer ?
#
loop_
_entity_poly.entity_id
_entity_poly.type
_entity_poly.pdbx_seq_one_letter_code
_entity_poly.pdbx_strand_id
1 'polypeptide(L)'
;MEKISFEFPLSASVDEAHYSLTAPGLVIEEGTVSGSSTVTVEVVRDDLYDAGFTQIILGADTLQLSVAYETPDGWEAQILNQRGFSALGGQVVGSG
;
A
#
# COMPACT_ATOMS: atom_id res chain seq x y z
N MET A 1 -9.35 7.79 13.78
CA MET A 1 -8.24 8.08 12.86
C MET A 1 -8.57 7.49 11.51
N GLU A 2 -8.30 8.23 10.44
CA GLU A 2 -8.49 7.74 9.08
C GLU A 2 -7.21 7.04 8.63
N LYS A 3 -7.34 5.79 8.15
CA LYS A 3 -6.21 4.97 7.71
C LYS A 3 -6.57 4.15 6.47
N ILE A 4 -5.55 3.78 5.71
CA ILE A 4 -5.63 2.81 4.63
C ILE A 4 -4.57 1.74 4.83
N SER A 5 -4.90 0.49 4.47
CA SER A 5 -3.97 -0.63 4.49
C SER A 5 -3.83 -1.16 3.07
N PHE A 6 -2.59 -1.41 2.66
CA PHE A 6 -2.27 -2.15 1.46
C PHE A 6 -1.74 -3.51 1.86
N GLU A 7 -2.33 -4.57 1.29
CA GLU A 7 -1.88 -5.93 1.50
C GLU A 7 -1.53 -6.56 0.17
N PHE A 8 -0.33 -7.13 0.10
CA PHE A 8 0.14 -7.85 -1.07
C PHE A 8 0.65 -9.24 -0.66
N PRO A 9 0.01 -10.33 -1.10
CA PRO A 9 0.50 -11.66 -0.83
C PRO A 9 1.76 -11.94 -1.65
N LEU A 10 2.81 -12.39 -0.97
CA LEU A 10 4.03 -12.90 -1.57
C LEU A 10 3.90 -14.40 -1.81
N SER A 11 4.56 -14.89 -2.85
CA SER A 11 4.68 -16.34 -3.05
C SER A 11 5.59 -16.95 -1.98
N ALA A 12 5.38 -18.23 -1.65
CA ALA A 12 6.14 -18.91 -0.60
C ALA A 12 7.65 -19.05 -0.90
N SER A 13 8.07 -18.78 -2.13
CA SER A 13 9.47 -18.80 -2.57
C SER A 13 10.18 -17.44 -2.45
N VAL A 14 9.49 -16.41 -1.96
CA VAL A 14 10.08 -15.08 -1.75
C VAL A 14 10.70 -15.01 -0.36
N ASP A 15 12.01 -14.83 -0.30
CA ASP A 15 12.73 -14.60 0.97
C ASP A 15 12.66 -13.14 1.40
N GLU A 16 12.67 -12.21 0.43
CA GLU A 16 12.71 -10.77 0.65
C GLU A 16 11.92 -10.00 -0.42
N ALA A 17 11.18 -8.99 0.03
CA ALA A 17 10.45 -8.06 -0.82
C ALA A 17 10.77 -6.61 -0.42
N HIS A 18 11.06 -5.77 -1.40
CA HIS A 18 11.15 -4.32 -1.22
C HIS A 18 9.82 -3.68 -1.57
N TYR A 19 9.43 -2.65 -0.83
CA TYR A 19 8.24 -1.86 -1.14
C TYR A 19 8.54 -0.37 -1.11
N SER A 20 7.78 0.40 -1.89
CA SER A 20 7.75 1.84 -1.82
C SER A 20 6.32 2.35 -1.97
N LEU A 21 5.91 3.22 -1.06
CA LEU A 21 4.68 3.99 -1.13
C LEU A 21 5.01 5.39 -1.63
N THR A 22 4.36 5.78 -2.71
CA THR A 22 4.63 7.04 -3.40
C THR A 22 3.34 7.82 -3.67
N ALA A 23 3.49 9.13 -3.77
CA ALA A 23 2.55 10.04 -4.41
C ALA A 23 3.25 10.71 -5.60
N PRO A 24 2.53 11.37 -6.53
CA PRO A 24 3.16 12.06 -7.66
C PRO A 24 4.31 12.98 -7.24
N GLY A 25 5.54 12.61 -7.62
CA GLY A 25 6.76 13.36 -7.32
C GLY A 25 7.30 13.20 -5.89
N LEU A 26 6.82 12.24 -5.11
CA LEU A 26 7.17 12.09 -3.69
C LEU A 26 7.22 10.62 -3.24
N VAL A 27 8.27 10.26 -2.51
CA VAL A 27 8.33 9.01 -1.73
C VAL A 27 7.86 9.30 -0.31
N ILE A 28 6.85 8.54 0.14
CA ILE A 28 6.26 8.67 1.47
C ILE A 28 6.94 7.70 2.44
N GLU A 29 7.06 6.45 2.01
CA GLU A 29 7.64 5.37 2.78
C GLU A 29 8.30 4.37 1.83
N GLU A 30 9.40 3.76 2.25
CA GLU A 30 9.99 2.61 1.58
C GLU A 30 10.60 1.69 2.63
N GLY A 31 10.67 0.40 2.29
CA GLY A 31 11.13 -0.59 3.25
C GLY A 31 11.36 -1.95 2.61
N THR A 32 11.75 -2.89 3.47
CA THR A 32 12.02 -4.28 3.10
C THR A 32 11.30 -5.19 4.07
N VAL A 33 10.65 -6.22 3.54
CA VAL A 33 9.93 -7.25 4.29
C VAL A 33 10.61 -8.58 3.98
N SER A 34 11.14 -9.24 5.02
CA SER A 34 11.82 -10.53 4.89
C SER A 34 11.12 -11.58 5.76
N GLY A 35 11.01 -12.82 5.27
CA GLY A 35 10.41 -13.93 6.02
C GLY A 35 8.90 -13.82 6.29
N SER A 36 8.19 -12.93 5.59
CA SER A 36 6.72 -12.81 5.63
C SER A 36 6.12 -13.31 4.33
N SER A 37 4.93 -13.92 4.40
CA SER A 37 4.14 -14.29 3.21
C SER A 37 3.33 -13.11 2.64
N THR A 38 3.37 -11.95 3.29
CA THR A 38 2.57 -10.78 2.92
C THR A 38 3.34 -9.50 3.21
N VAL A 39 3.30 -8.55 2.27
CA VAL A 39 3.66 -7.15 2.52
C VAL A 39 2.41 -6.42 2.99
N THR A 40 2.47 -5.84 4.18
CA THR A 40 1.40 -4.99 4.73
C THR A 40 1.96 -3.60 4.98
N VAL A 41 1.35 -2.59 4.36
CA VAL A 41 1.71 -1.18 4.55
C VAL A 41 0.47 -0.44 5.04
N GLU A 42 0.55 0.11 6.24
CA GLU A 42 -0.53 0.92 6.83
C GLU A 42 -0.16 2.39 6.78
N VAL A 43 -1.08 3.21 6.28
CA VAL A 43 -0.90 4.65 6.15
C VAL A 43 -1.98 5.35 6.95
N VAL A 44 -1.56 6.15 7.92
CA VAL A 44 -2.46 6.91 8.79
C VAL A 44 -2.40 8.38 8.37
N ARG A 45 -3.56 9.03 8.24
CA ARG A 45 -3.63 10.42 7.78
C ARG A 45 -2.86 11.37 8.71
N ASP A 46 -2.98 11.17 10.00
CA ASP A 46 -2.36 12.05 10.99
C ASP A 46 -0.83 11.99 10.88
N ASP A 47 -0.26 10.79 10.69
CA ASP A 47 1.18 10.60 10.45
C ASP A 47 1.66 11.29 9.16
N LEU A 48 0.84 11.23 8.09
CA LEU A 48 1.12 11.98 6.86
C LEU A 48 1.12 13.49 7.10
N TYR A 49 0.16 14.00 7.86
CA TYR A 49 0.04 15.42 8.15
C TYR A 49 1.18 15.91 9.03
N ASP A 50 1.58 15.13 10.04
CA ASP A 50 2.73 15.39 10.89
C ASP A 50 4.05 15.38 10.09
N ALA A 51 4.14 14.53 9.06
CA ALA A 51 5.24 14.53 8.09
C ALA A 51 5.17 15.68 7.07
N GLY A 52 4.12 16.51 7.10
CA GLY A 52 3.94 17.68 6.23
C GLY A 52 3.11 17.44 4.97
N PHE A 53 2.57 16.24 4.79
CA PHE A 53 1.77 15.84 3.63
C PHE A 53 0.27 16.15 3.80
N THR A 54 -0.06 17.43 3.98
CA THR A 54 -1.44 17.88 4.25
C THR A 54 -2.38 17.82 3.04
N GLN A 55 -1.85 17.63 1.84
CA GLN A 55 -2.62 17.59 0.60
C GLN A 55 -2.98 16.16 0.15
N ILE A 56 -2.46 15.13 0.82
CA ILE A 56 -2.74 13.74 0.47
C ILE A 56 -4.13 13.38 1.00
N ILE A 57 -5.00 12.96 0.08
CA ILE A 57 -6.31 12.42 0.39
C ILE A 57 -6.18 10.89 0.39
N LEU A 58 -6.36 10.26 1.56
CA LEU A 58 -6.40 8.80 1.65
C LEU A 58 -7.59 8.26 0.83
N GLY A 59 -7.39 7.19 0.07
CA GLY A 59 -8.43 6.60 -0.78
C GLY A 59 -8.56 7.25 -2.17
N ALA A 60 -7.84 8.35 -2.45
CA ALA A 60 -7.76 8.91 -3.79
C ALA A 60 -6.72 8.18 -4.64
N ASP A 61 -6.87 8.24 -5.96
CA ASP A 61 -5.97 7.64 -6.97
C ASP A 61 -4.51 8.16 -6.93
N THR A 62 -4.18 9.02 -5.96
CA THR A 62 -2.88 9.68 -5.83
C THR A 62 -1.85 8.86 -5.06
N LEU A 63 -2.24 7.77 -4.38
CA LEU A 63 -1.30 6.89 -3.68
C LEU A 63 -1.02 5.63 -4.50
N GLN A 64 0.26 5.32 -4.66
CA GLN A 64 0.75 4.14 -5.37
C GLN A 64 1.70 3.35 -4.48
N LEU A 65 1.35 2.10 -4.18
CA LEU A 65 2.28 1.13 -3.60
C LEU A 65 2.94 0.35 -4.73
N SER A 66 4.27 0.25 -4.71
CA SER A 66 5.04 -0.61 -5.59
C SER A 66 5.78 -1.63 -4.76
N VAL A 67 5.71 -2.91 -5.13
CA VAL A 67 6.41 -4.00 -4.47
C VAL A 67 7.30 -4.69 -5.49
N ALA A 68 8.55 -4.96 -5.14
CA ALA A 68 9.49 -5.73 -5.93
C ALA A 68 10.06 -6.87 -5.08
N TYR A 69 10.14 -8.07 -5.63
CA TYR A 69 10.57 -9.25 -4.91
C TYR A 69 11.31 -10.22 -5.84
N GLU A 70 12.19 -11.03 -5.27
CA GLU A 70 12.93 -12.04 -6.01
C GLU A 70 12.23 -13.40 -5.91
N THR A 71 12.07 -14.06 -7.05
CA THR A 71 11.59 -15.43 -7.17
C THR A 71 12.70 -16.31 -7.77
N PRO A 72 12.56 -17.65 -7.74
CA PRO A 72 13.51 -18.55 -8.39
C PRO A 72 13.71 -18.28 -9.89
N ASP A 73 12.72 -17.66 -10.54
CA ASP A 73 12.73 -17.33 -11.96
C ASP A 73 13.26 -15.91 -12.23
N GLY A 74 13.51 -15.11 -11.18
CA GLY A 74 14.11 -13.78 -11.24
C GLY A 74 13.32 -12.72 -10.47
N TRP A 75 13.62 -11.45 -10.75
CA TRP A 75 12.95 -10.32 -10.10
C TRP A 75 11.59 -10.02 -10.72
N GLU A 76 10.58 -9.89 -9.86
CA GLU A 76 9.24 -9.46 -10.21
C GLU A 76 8.91 -8.13 -9.52
N ALA A 77 8.06 -7.31 -10.16
CA ALA A 77 7.58 -6.07 -9.58
C ALA A 77 6.10 -5.86 -9.91
N GLN A 78 5.34 -5.40 -8.92
CA GLN A 78 3.93 -5.12 -9.03
C GLN A 78 3.57 -3.76 -8.49
N ILE A 79 2.77 -3.02 -9.27
CA ILE A 79 2.20 -1.74 -8.86
C ILE A 79 0.77 -1.98 -8.41
N LEU A 80 0.50 -1.65 -7.16
CA LEU A 80 -0.81 -1.70 -6.52
C LEU A 80 -1.37 -0.28 -6.52
N ASN A 81 -2.13 0.02 -7.57
CA ASN A 81 -2.93 1.25 -7.64
C ASN A 81 -4.29 1.00 -7.00
N GLN A 82 -4.83 2.01 -6.31
CA GLN A 82 -6.15 1.94 -5.70
C GLN A 82 -7.31 1.85 -6.71
N ARG A 83 -7.05 1.93 -8.02
CA ARG A 83 -8.06 1.74 -9.09
C ARG A 83 -8.79 0.39 -9.04
N GLY A 84 -8.35 -0.57 -8.22
CA GLY A 84 -9.04 -1.83 -7.95
C GLY A 84 -9.58 -2.01 -6.51
N PHE A 85 -9.25 -1.12 -5.58
CA PHE A 85 -9.67 -1.15 -4.17
C PHE A 85 -10.71 -0.07 -3.88
N SER A 86 -11.82 -0.10 -4.62
CA SER A 86 -13.00 0.67 -4.27
C SER A 86 -13.93 -0.19 -3.43
N ALA A 87 -14.07 0.17 -2.15
CA ALA A 87 -15.40 0.30 -1.58
C ALA A 87 -15.71 1.79 -1.47
N LEU A 88 -15.83 2.48 -2.61
CA LEU A 88 -16.57 3.73 -2.67
C LEU A 88 -18.06 3.39 -2.55
N GLY A 89 -18.53 3.13 -1.33
CA GLY A 89 -19.92 2.81 -1.05
C GLY A 89 -20.17 2.76 0.44
N GLY A 90 -20.98 3.69 0.94
CA GLY A 90 -21.20 3.97 2.35
C GLY A 90 -21.65 2.79 3.21
N GLN A 91 -21.72 3.05 4.52
CA GLN A 91 -22.36 2.16 5.49
C GLN A 91 -23.63 1.54 4.90
N VAL A 92 -23.70 0.21 4.87
CA VAL A 92 -25.00 -0.46 4.88
C VAL A 92 -25.62 -0.13 6.23
N VAL A 93 -26.41 0.93 6.29
CA VAL A 93 -27.42 1.07 7.34
C VAL A 93 -28.38 -0.10 7.09
N GLY A 94 -28.21 -1.17 7.84
CA GLY A 94 -29.14 -2.30 7.84
C GLY A 94 -30.53 -1.78 8.17
N SER A 95 -31.37 -1.68 7.13
CA SER A 95 -32.81 -1.58 7.28
C SER A 95 -33.33 -3.01 7.10
N GLY A 96 -33.70 -3.66 8.21
CA GLY A 96 -34.19 -5.03 8.26
C GLY A 96 -34.29 -5.53 9.67
#